data_AF-A0A396KVU1-F1
#
_entry.id   AF-A0A396KVU1-F1
#
_cell.length_a   1.000
_cell.length_b   1.000
_cell.length_c   1.000
_cell.angle_alpha   90.00
_cell.angle_beta   90.00
_cell.angle_gamma   90.00
#
_symmetry.space_group_name_H-M   'P 1'
#
loop_
_entity.id
_entity.type
_entity.pdbx_description
1 polymer ?
#
loop_
_entity_poly.entity_id
_entity_poly.type
_entity_poly.pdbx_seq_one_letter_code
_entity_poly.pdbx_strand_id
1 'polypeptide(L)'
;MFRLWAKEFKDNRMLRDTTICDESEDTRTHKVFHALDEVCYEFDLSKPIWLDSTIQEFKRHAKARFYQDNFVDSIDFDYLEIQVIEED
;
A
#
# COMPACT_ATOMS: atom_id res chain seq x y z
N MET A 1 -1.27 8.32 16.16
CA MET A 1 -0.18 7.57 15.48
C MET A 1 -0.75 7.04 14.18
N PHE A 2 -0.04 7.13 13.06
CA PHE A 2 -0.51 6.58 11.78
C PHE A 2 0.07 5.19 11.56
N ARG A 3 -0.78 4.21 11.25
CA ARG A 3 -0.33 2.86 10.94
C ARG A 3 -0.92 2.38 9.63
N LEU A 4 -0.05 1.92 8.74
CA LEU A 4 -0.40 1.34 7.46
C LEU A 4 0.07 -0.12 7.41
N TRP A 5 -0.86 -1.01 7.11
CA TRP A 5 -0.60 -2.43 6.94
C TRP A 5 -0.65 -2.78 5.47
N ALA A 6 0.49 -3.22 4.93
CA ALA A 6 0.63 -3.68 3.56
C ALA A 6 0.76 -5.20 3.52
N LYS A 7 0.12 -5.85 2.54
CA LYS A 7 0.09 -7.30 2.37
C LYS A 7 0.25 -7.65 0.90
N GLU A 8 1.16 -8.56 0.62
CA GLU A 8 1.31 -9.17 -0.69
C GLU A 8 0.46 -10.44 -0.77
N PHE A 9 -0.40 -10.51 -1.79
CA PHE A 9 -1.22 -11.69 -2.07
C PHE A 9 -0.81 -12.33 -3.39
N LYS A 10 -0.63 -13.65 -3.37
CA LYS A 10 -0.40 -14.48 -4.56
C LYS A 10 -1.22 -15.76 -4.46
N ASP A 11 -1.92 -16.14 -5.53
CA ASP A 11 -2.73 -17.36 -5.61
C ASP A 11 -3.69 -17.49 -4.41
N ASN A 12 -4.35 -16.38 -4.05
CA ASN A 12 -5.27 -16.31 -2.92
C ASN A 12 -4.65 -16.61 -1.54
N ARG A 13 -3.32 -16.59 -1.43
CA ARG A 13 -2.54 -16.72 -0.19
C ARG A 13 -1.78 -15.44 0.09
N MET A 14 -1.70 -15.07 1.36
CA MET A 14 -0.82 -13.99 1.80
C MET A 14 0.61 -14.53 1.78
N LEU A 15 1.50 -13.88 1.02
CA LEU A 15 2.91 -14.22 0.98
C LEU A 15 3.65 -13.57 2.14
N ARG A 16 3.48 -12.26 2.27
CA ARG A 16 4.14 -11.43 3.27
C ARG A 16 3.26 -10.25 3.61
N ASP A 17 3.48 -9.70 4.79
CA ASP A 17 2.85 -8.48 5.24
C ASP A 17 3.85 -7.66 6.05
N THR A 18 3.68 -6.34 6.01
CA THR A 18 4.49 -5.39 6.76
C THR A 18 3.63 -4.26 7.29
N THR A 19 3.99 -3.76 8.46
CA THR A 19 3.26 -2.67 9.11
C THR A 19 4.19 -1.50 9.31
N ILE A 20 3.92 -0.40 8.63
CA ILE A 20 4.66 0.84 8.77
C ILE A 20 3.94 1.73 9.76
N CYS A 21 4.69 2.22 10.75
CA CYS A 21 4.21 3.16 11.75
C CYS A 21 4.84 4.53 11.47
N ASP A 22 4.01 5.51 11.16
CA ASP A 22 4.45 6.89 10.94
C ASP A 22 3.87 7.80 12.03
N GLU A 23 4.74 8.52 12.73
CA GLU A 23 4.35 9.43 13.81
C GLU A 23 4.40 10.90 13.38
N SER A 24 4.68 11.19 12.11
CA SER A 24 4.85 12.55 11.60
C SER A 24 3.54 13.34 11.63
N GLU A 25 3.59 14.64 11.91
CA GLU A 25 2.46 15.58 11.83
C GLU A 25 2.22 16.05 10.37
N ASP A 26 2.12 15.11 9.45
CA ASP A 26 1.90 15.36 8.03
C ASP A 26 0.46 15.08 7.58
N THR A 27 0.13 15.47 6.34
CA THR A 27 -1.19 15.13 5.77
C THR A 27 -1.36 13.62 5.62
N ARG A 28 -2.59 13.11 5.75
CA ARG A 28 -2.90 11.68 5.59
C ARG A 28 -2.30 11.09 4.30
N THR A 29 -2.39 11.82 3.20
CA THR A 29 -1.82 11.42 1.92
C THR A 29 -0.30 11.28 1.99
N HIS A 30 0.41 12.24 2.59
CA HIS A 30 1.87 12.16 2.76
C HIS A 30 2.28 10.94 3.57
N LYS A 31 1.60 10.66 4.69
CA LYS A 31 1.90 9.46 5.52
C LYS A 31 1.71 8.16 4.74
N VAL A 32 0.63 8.07 3.94
CA VAL A 32 0.37 6.91 3.08
C VAL A 32 1.45 6.75 2.02
N PHE A 33 1.87 7.84 1.37
CA PHE A 33 2.94 7.80 0.38
C PHE A 33 4.27 7.38 1.00
N HIS A 34 4.60 7.89 2.19
CA HIS A 34 5.81 7.54 2.91
C HIS A 34 5.82 6.06 3.31
N ALA A 35 4.73 5.58 3.92
CA ALA A 35 4.58 4.18 4.27
C ALA A 35 4.58 3.26 3.04
N LEU A 36 3.95 3.67 1.95
CA LEU A 36 4.00 2.92 0.69
C LEU A 36 5.43 2.86 0.12
N ASP A 37 6.21 3.92 0.28
CA ASP A 37 7.61 3.96 -0.14
C ASP A 37 8.44 2.93 0.61
N GLU A 38 8.31 2.90 1.94
CA GLU A 38 8.99 1.92 2.80
C GLU A 38 8.58 0.48 2.47
N VAL A 39 7.28 0.26 2.25
CA VAL A 39 6.73 -1.01 1.77
C VAL A 39 7.40 -1.42 0.46
N CYS A 40 7.46 -0.52 -0.53
CA CYS A 40 8.11 -0.81 -1.81
C CYS A 40 9.61 -1.09 -1.63
N TYR A 41 10.27 -0.38 -0.72
CA TYR A 41 11.68 -0.59 -0.42
C TYR A 41 11.93 -1.96 0.26
N GLU A 42 11.10 -2.34 1.23
CA GLU A 42 11.22 -3.61 1.95
C GLU A 42 10.89 -4.83 1.07
N PHE A 43 9.90 -4.69 0.19
CA PHE A 43 9.50 -5.73 -0.75
C PHE A 43 10.34 -5.78 -2.03
N ASP A 44 11.29 -4.85 -2.22
CA ASP A 44 12.09 -4.70 -3.44
C ASP A 44 11.19 -4.49 -4.70
N LEU A 45 10.16 -3.67 -4.55
CA LEU A 45 9.15 -3.39 -5.57
C LEU A 45 9.28 -1.99 -6.15
N SER A 46 8.85 -1.86 -7.41
CA SER A 46 8.65 -0.56 -8.03
C SER A 46 7.45 0.16 -7.41
N LYS A 47 7.50 1.50 -7.32
CA LYS A 47 6.39 2.30 -6.79
C LYS A 47 5.15 2.11 -7.66
N PRO A 48 4.00 1.67 -7.10
CA PRO A 48 2.79 1.49 -7.89
C PRO A 48 2.18 2.84 -8.28
N ILE A 49 1.52 2.85 -9.43
CA ILE A 49 0.76 3.97 -9.97
C ILE A 49 -0.60 4.04 -9.28
N TRP A 50 -0.92 5.21 -8.78
CA TRP A 50 -2.23 5.52 -8.21
C TRP A 50 -3.24 5.80 -9.33
N LEU A 51 -3.98 4.77 -9.73
CA LEU A 51 -5.11 4.91 -10.64
C LEU A 51 -6.32 5.54 -9.92
N ASP A 52 -7.20 6.20 -10.68
CA ASP A 52 -8.39 6.87 -10.14
C ASP A 52 -9.28 5.90 -9.34
N SER A 53 -9.46 4.66 -9.82
CA SER A 53 -10.17 3.60 -9.08
C SER A 53 -9.56 3.32 -7.71
N THR A 54 -8.23 3.21 -7.65
CA THR A 54 -7.48 2.94 -6.41
C THR A 54 -7.66 4.10 -5.41
N ILE A 55 -7.60 5.33 -5.91
CA ILE A 55 -7.81 6.54 -5.11
C ILE A 55 -9.25 6.58 -4.56
N GLN A 56 -10.25 6.21 -5.38
CA GLN A 56 -11.65 6.17 -4.95
C GLN A 56 -11.90 5.10 -3.87
N GLU A 57 -11.33 3.90 -4.03
CA GLU A 57 -11.40 2.85 -3.00
C GLU A 57 -10.72 3.30 -1.71
N PHE A 58 -9.53 3.89 -1.82
CA PHE A 58 -8.78 4.39 -0.67
C PHE A 58 -9.55 5.47 0.10
N LYS A 59 -10.21 6.38 -0.61
CA LYS A 59 -11.06 7.41 0.01
C LYS A 59 -12.27 6.82 0.74
N ARG A 60 -12.84 5.72 0.24
CA ARG A 60 -14.05 5.10 0.82
C ARG A 60 -13.76 4.15 1.98
N HIS A 61 -12.69 3.38 1.88
CA HIS A 61 -12.43 2.26 2.78
C HIS A 61 -11.10 2.37 3.54
N ALA A 62 -10.34 3.45 3.34
CA ALA A 62 -8.95 3.59 3.83
C ALA A 62 -8.06 2.40 3.41
N LYS A 63 -8.41 1.80 2.27
CA LYS A 63 -7.83 0.57 1.74
C LYS A 63 -7.66 0.69 0.23
N ALA A 64 -6.50 0.32 -0.27
CA ALA A 64 -6.17 0.32 -1.69
C ALA A 64 -5.56 -1.03 -2.08
N ARG A 65 -5.87 -1.47 -3.30
CA ARG A 65 -5.27 -2.66 -3.91
C ARG A 65 -4.56 -2.25 -5.18
N PHE A 66 -3.29 -2.62 -5.27
CA PHE A 66 -2.45 -2.42 -6.43
C PHE A 66 -2.25 -3.76 -7.11
N TYR A 67 -2.84 -3.92 -8.28
CA TYR A 67 -2.66 -5.09 -9.13
C TYR A 67 -1.46 -4.89 -10.04
N GLN A 68 -1.11 -5.89 -10.84
CA GLN A 68 -0.02 -5.78 -11.83
C GLN A 68 -0.17 -4.57 -12.76
N ASP A 69 -1.40 -4.17 -13.11
CA ASP A 69 -1.67 -2.98 -13.95
C ASP A 69 -1.20 -1.67 -13.30
N ASN A 70 -1.10 -1.64 -11.97
CA ASN A 70 -0.56 -0.50 -11.23
C ASN A 70 0.98 -0.48 -11.24
N PHE A 71 1.66 -1.59 -11.54
CA PHE A 71 3.11 -1.67 -11.54
C PHE A 71 3.64 -1.55 -12.96
N VAL A 72 4.72 -0.77 -13.11
CA VAL A 72 5.44 -0.67 -14.39
C VAL A 72 6.22 -1.95 -14.66
N ASP A 73 6.71 -2.60 -13.60
CA ASP A 73 7.46 -3.85 -13.66
C ASP A 73 6.56 -5.07 -13.41
N SER A 74 7.00 -6.24 -13.86
CA SER A 74 6.26 -7.48 -13.65
C SER A 74 6.50 -8.00 -12.25
N ILE A 75 5.47 -7.90 -11.43
CA ILE A 75 5.43 -8.45 -10.08
C ILE A 75 5.14 -9.97 -10.12
N ASP A 76 5.71 -10.72 -9.17
CA ASP A 76 5.48 -12.17 -9.04
C ASP A 76 4.23 -12.51 -8.19
N PHE A 77 3.45 -11.51 -7.78
CA PHE A 77 2.24 -11.64 -6.96
C PHE A 77 1.00 -11.10 -7.69
N ASP A 78 -0.20 -11.40 -7.19
CA ASP A 78 -1.47 -10.97 -7.80
C ASP A 78 -1.77 -9.50 -7.52
N TYR A 79 -1.67 -9.10 -6.26
CA TYR A 79 -1.85 -7.70 -5.84
C TYR A 79 -1.19 -7.40 -4.48
N LEU A 80 -0.77 -6.15 -4.34
CA LEU A 80 -0.37 -5.55 -3.07
C LEU A 80 -1.58 -4.83 -2.49
N GLU A 81 -2.01 -5.22 -1.31
CA GLU A 81 -3.10 -4.58 -0.58
C GLU A 81 -2.51 -3.69 0.54
N ILE A 82 -2.86 -2.42 0.56
CA ILE A 82 -2.55 -1.52 1.68
C ILE A 82 -3.82 -1.12 2.41
N GLN A 83 -3.74 -1.02 3.73
CA GLN A 83 -4.85 -0.64 4.58
C GLN A 83 -4.34 0.25 5.73
N VAL A 84 -4.95 1.41 5.91
CA VAL A 84 -4.73 2.22 7.10
C VAL A 84 -5.52 1.59 8.24
N ILE A 85 -4.81 1.21 9.30
CA ILE A 85 -5.38 0.59 10.50
C ILE A 85 -5.55 1.59 11.64
N GLU A 86 -4.71 2.63 11.69
CA GLU A 86 -4.86 3.76 12.63
C GLU A 86 -4.62 5.09 11.90
N GLU A 87 -5.56 6.03 12.04
CA GLU A 87 -5.44 7.45 11.72
C GLU A 87 -5.93 8.22 12.96
N ASP A 88 -5.08 9.07 13.57
CA ASP A 88 -5.47 10.01 14.64
C ASP A 88 -5.93 11.33 14.01
#